data_AF-W5K0F3-F1
#
_entry.id   AF-W5K0F3-F1
#
_cell.length_a   1.000
_cell.length_b   1.000
_cell.length_c   1.000
_cell.angle_alpha   90.00
_cell.angle_beta   90.00
_cell.angle_gamma   90.00
#
_symmetry.space_group_name_H-M   'P 1'
#
loop_
_entity.id
_entity.type
_entity.pdbx_description
1 polymer ?
#
loop_
_entity_poly.entity_id
_entity_poly.type
_entity_poly.pdbx_seq_one_letter_code
_entity_poly.pdbx_strand_id
1 'polypeptide(L)'
;MAVVLWSSALLLLLSAQLTSLVVSQGPSKCGLPESYPDKRLDERYASQVEFEDGQRVAYKCAVGYTQTSGIRVSYCRNGQWEPPSMTCTKKRCGSAGEIDNGQYEQDGNSFGAKAYAKCNNGFVLRGESVRECLDSGWSGTIPTCEVASSYPEVSDSFLRVSDSSPPVSDSTPPVSDSTPPLSDSSSPVFVSSPPMSSRPVSRTFSAARRSTETALTCKLPKARFIFNDTKPMYNPGEFLSASCNVGFQLSIKCEASGRWSAPPKCTVIKCPELMIPQSSKSRNWRRFNTTVKITCHDGFQLKGSENITCAANGSWAPAVPTCVSRSCDRFPHYPSAQPREEYLSMREFESGATVRFTCAYGYRSIGGSSSIRCENGRWTPLQMRCEKKRCGSAGEIQNGRFQYTGVSFGDTATAECDEGYILFGSGVRLCRGNGWSGRTPVCEIVYCPMPPEVPGAEMSEHIEEPVRFRHSVSYRCLSGFLIGARDIYCRENGTWSAPPPQCREISCPIPSVPFGSRASGFRPRYYPQHTVRITCNPGYKIQGSEWITCGTNGNWTPQLPKCVRKKRFMKDSAK
;
A
#
# COMPACT_ATOMS: atom_id res chain seq x y z
N MET A 1 17.04 48.55 -26.94
CA MET A 1 16.96 49.00 -25.54
C MET A 1 15.48 49.14 -25.21
N ALA A 2 14.75 48.04 -24.98
CA ALA A 2 14.64 47.28 -23.73
C ALA A 2 14.06 48.11 -22.57
N VAL A 3 12.90 47.65 -22.08
CA VAL A 3 12.23 47.96 -20.80
C VAL A 3 11.73 49.40 -20.71
N VAL A 4 10.43 49.68 -20.70
CA VAL A 4 9.45 49.48 -19.63
C VAL A 4 8.16 50.02 -20.26
N LEU A 5 7.05 49.28 -20.31
CA LEU A 5 5.66 49.82 -20.43
C LEU A 5 4.63 48.69 -20.64
N TRP A 6 4.66 47.64 -19.82
CA TRP A 6 3.53 46.69 -19.69
C TRP A 6 3.34 46.35 -18.20
N SER A 7 2.99 47.38 -17.42
CA SER A 7 2.78 47.28 -15.97
C SER A 7 1.51 48.04 -15.58
N SER A 8 0.34 47.60 -16.07
CA SER A 8 -0.95 48.08 -15.56
C SER A 8 -2.16 47.14 -15.79
N ALA A 9 -1.99 45.94 -16.35
CA ALA A 9 -3.13 45.06 -16.69
C ALA A 9 -2.99 43.61 -16.18
N LEU A 10 -2.05 43.34 -15.26
CA LEU A 10 -1.85 42.00 -14.68
C LEU A 10 -1.94 41.99 -13.14
N LEU A 11 -2.63 42.97 -12.56
CA LEU A 11 -2.76 43.15 -11.10
C LEU A 11 -4.21 43.17 -10.59
N LEU A 12 -5.19 42.76 -11.40
CA LEU A 12 -6.60 42.66 -10.98
C LEU A 12 -7.31 41.37 -11.44
N LEU A 13 -6.59 40.24 -11.60
CA LEU A 13 -7.19 38.91 -11.82
C LEU A 13 -6.47 37.73 -11.12
N LEU A 14 -5.72 37.97 -10.04
CA LEU A 14 -5.08 36.90 -9.24
C LEU A 14 -5.25 37.12 -7.72
N SER A 15 -6.43 37.58 -7.32
CA SER A 15 -6.88 37.57 -5.92
C SER A 15 -8.20 36.81 -5.80
N ALA A 16 -8.19 35.53 -6.17
CA ALA A 16 -9.20 34.56 -5.73
C ALA A 16 -8.67 33.14 -5.98
N GLN A 17 -8.76 32.32 -4.93
CA GLN A 17 -8.73 30.85 -4.98
C GLN A 17 -7.37 30.17 -5.21
N LEU A 18 -6.61 30.04 -4.11
CA LEU A 18 -5.85 28.81 -3.82
C LEU A 18 -6.13 28.36 -2.38
N THR A 19 -7.41 28.20 -2.05
CA THR A 19 -7.85 27.12 -1.18
C THR A 19 -7.97 25.89 -2.07
N SER A 20 -6.85 25.22 -2.40
CA SER A 20 -6.98 23.82 -2.80
C SER A 20 -7.38 23.08 -1.53
N LEU A 21 -8.64 22.67 -1.48
CA LEU A 21 -9.09 21.60 -0.62
C LEU A 21 -8.04 20.48 -0.70
N VAL A 22 -7.28 20.28 0.38
CA VAL A 22 -6.89 18.91 0.71
C VAL A 22 -8.23 18.26 1.06
N VAL A 23 -8.88 17.72 0.03
CA VAL A 23 -9.86 16.67 0.23
C VAL A 23 -9.07 15.62 0.99
N SER A 24 -9.36 15.50 2.28
CA SER A 24 -9.14 14.29 3.04
C SER A 24 -9.85 13.19 2.27
N GLN A 25 -9.18 12.61 1.26
CA GLN A 25 -9.58 11.33 0.73
C GLN A 25 -9.35 10.39 1.90
N GLY A 26 -10.46 10.00 2.55
CA GLY A 26 -10.47 8.78 3.36
C GLY A 26 -9.91 7.62 2.52
N PRO A 27 -9.62 6.45 3.12
CA PRO A 27 -9.06 5.32 2.39
C PRO A 27 -9.86 5.10 1.11
N SER A 28 -9.19 5.27 -0.04
CA SER A 28 -9.82 5.20 -1.35
C SER A 28 -10.27 3.77 -1.57
N LYS A 29 -11.55 3.50 -1.29
CA LYS A 29 -12.15 2.17 -1.45
C LYS A 29 -12.30 1.84 -2.92
N CYS A 30 -12.06 0.58 -3.29
CA CYS A 30 -12.38 0.08 -4.62
C CYS A 30 -13.81 -0.45 -4.64
N GLY A 31 -14.49 -0.25 -5.77
CA GLY A 31 -15.74 -0.95 -6.08
C GLY A 31 -15.49 -2.39 -6.50
N LEU A 32 -16.44 -2.98 -7.23
CA LEU A 32 -16.31 -4.34 -7.74
C LEU A 32 -15.02 -4.53 -8.55
N PRO A 33 -14.32 -5.67 -8.38
CA PRO A 33 -13.14 -6.01 -9.17
C PRO A 33 -13.44 -6.03 -10.66
N GLU A 34 -12.46 -5.60 -11.46
CA GLU A 34 -12.59 -5.52 -12.90
C GLU A 34 -12.84 -6.91 -13.53
N SER A 35 -13.68 -6.97 -14.56
CA SER A 35 -14.02 -8.22 -15.24
C SER A 35 -13.07 -8.49 -16.39
N TYR A 36 -12.69 -9.75 -16.56
CA TYR A 36 -11.83 -10.19 -17.65
C TYR A 36 -12.49 -11.35 -18.41
N PRO A 37 -12.38 -11.42 -19.75
CA PRO A 37 -13.03 -12.49 -20.52
C PRO A 37 -12.51 -13.90 -20.20
N ASP A 38 -11.22 -14.00 -19.86
CA ASP A 38 -10.48 -15.24 -19.63
C ASP A 38 -10.31 -15.57 -18.13
N LYS A 39 -10.74 -14.67 -17.24
CA LYS A 39 -10.58 -14.80 -15.77
C LYS A 39 -11.89 -14.48 -15.07
N ARG A 40 -12.25 -15.29 -14.08
CA ARG A 40 -13.40 -15.06 -13.21
C ARG A 40 -12.94 -14.78 -11.79
N LEU A 41 -13.62 -13.85 -11.12
CA LEU A 41 -13.39 -13.58 -9.70
C LEU A 41 -13.70 -14.85 -8.89
N ASP A 42 -12.88 -15.14 -7.88
CA ASP A 42 -13.13 -16.26 -6.98
C ASP A 42 -14.44 -16.02 -6.20
N GLU A 43 -15.34 -17.00 -6.21
CA GLU A 43 -16.72 -16.91 -5.69
C GLU A 43 -16.80 -16.42 -4.24
N ARG A 44 -15.74 -16.68 -3.45
CA ARG A 44 -15.56 -16.17 -2.09
C ARG A 44 -15.59 -14.64 -1.96
N TYR A 45 -15.43 -13.90 -3.06
CA TYR A 45 -15.51 -12.44 -3.11
C TYR A 45 -16.76 -11.94 -3.85
N ALA A 46 -17.59 -12.84 -4.39
CA ALA A 46 -18.73 -12.48 -5.24
C ALA A 46 -19.84 -11.71 -4.51
N SER A 47 -19.94 -11.85 -3.18
CA SER A 47 -20.91 -11.15 -2.34
C SER A 47 -20.43 -9.79 -1.84
N GLN A 48 -19.17 -9.42 -2.08
CA GLN A 48 -18.59 -8.17 -1.60
C GLN A 48 -18.64 -7.10 -2.69
N VAL A 49 -19.24 -5.95 -2.37
CA VAL A 49 -19.46 -4.83 -3.30
C VAL A 49 -18.49 -3.66 -3.10
N GLU A 50 -17.88 -3.55 -1.92
CA GLU A 50 -16.86 -2.54 -1.58
C GLU A 50 -15.62 -3.20 -0.97
N PHE A 51 -14.44 -2.69 -1.33
CA PHE A 51 -13.15 -3.23 -0.92
C PHE A 51 -12.26 -2.10 -0.38
N GLU A 52 -11.65 -2.33 0.76
CA GLU A 52 -10.77 -1.35 1.40
C GLU A 52 -9.45 -1.19 0.61
N ASP A 53 -8.80 -0.04 0.74
CA ASP A 53 -7.49 0.19 0.12
C ASP A 53 -6.44 -0.83 0.63
N GLY A 54 -5.69 -1.42 -0.29
CA GLY A 54 -4.77 -2.53 -0.03
C GLY A 54 -5.43 -3.91 0.10
N GLN A 55 -6.77 -4.00 0.04
CA GLN A 55 -7.47 -5.28 0.01
C GLN A 55 -7.18 -6.02 -1.31
N ARG A 56 -7.07 -7.34 -1.23
CA ARG A 56 -6.77 -8.19 -2.40
C ARG A 56 -7.89 -9.17 -2.69
N VAL A 57 -8.10 -9.44 -3.97
CA VAL A 57 -9.02 -10.46 -4.46
C VAL A 57 -8.26 -11.46 -5.33
N ALA A 58 -8.78 -12.67 -5.40
CA ALA A 58 -8.22 -13.72 -6.24
C ALA A 58 -9.13 -13.99 -7.44
N TYR A 59 -8.52 -14.31 -8.57
CA TYR A 59 -9.17 -14.76 -9.78
C TYR A 59 -8.87 -16.24 -10.03
N LYS A 60 -9.71 -16.88 -10.82
CA LYS A 60 -9.51 -18.20 -11.42
C LYS A 60 -9.63 -18.03 -12.93
N CYS A 61 -9.08 -18.95 -13.72
CA CYS A 61 -9.40 -18.94 -15.14
C CYS A 61 -10.89 -19.20 -15.34
N ALA A 62 -11.46 -18.52 -16.33
CA ALA A 62 -12.83 -18.74 -16.76
C ALA A 62 -13.01 -20.19 -17.26
N VAL A 63 -14.25 -20.66 -17.32
CA VAL A 63 -14.55 -22.01 -17.83
C VAL A 63 -13.97 -22.14 -19.24
N GLY A 64 -13.29 -23.26 -19.50
CA GLY A 64 -12.61 -23.49 -20.76
C GLY A 64 -11.21 -22.87 -20.90
N TYR A 65 -10.69 -22.23 -19.85
CA TYR A 65 -9.33 -21.70 -19.81
C TYR A 65 -8.48 -22.38 -18.74
N THR A 66 -7.16 -22.35 -18.92
CA THR A 66 -6.15 -22.93 -18.01
C THR A 66 -5.05 -21.91 -17.73
N GLN A 67 -4.61 -21.83 -16.47
CA GLN A 67 -3.57 -20.89 -16.08
C GLN A 67 -2.22 -21.40 -16.57
N THR A 68 -1.50 -20.59 -17.33
CA THR A 68 -0.17 -20.95 -17.86
C THR A 68 0.96 -20.28 -17.11
N SER A 69 0.74 -19.08 -16.57
CA SER A 69 1.75 -18.33 -15.82
C SER A 69 1.13 -17.20 -14.98
N GLY A 70 1.95 -16.51 -14.19
CA GLY A 70 1.57 -15.30 -13.44
C GLY A 70 0.81 -15.56 -12.14
N ILE A 71 0.40 -14.47 -11.47
CA ILE A 71 -0.20 -14.48 -10.13
C ILE A 71 -1.68 -14.15 -10.22
N ARG A 72 -2.52 -14.96 -9.56
CA ARG A 72 -3.98 -14.86 -9.63
C ARG A 72 -4.61 -13.74 -8.79
N VAL A 73 -3.83 -12.78 -8.31
CA VAL A 73 -4.25 -11.81 -7.29
C VAL A 73 -4.26 -10.41 -7.89
N SER A 74 -5.30 -9.64 -7.56
CA SER A 74 -5.43 -8.22 -7.85
C SER A 74 -5.52 -7.45 -6.52
N TYR A 75 -4.96 -6.25 -6.49
CA TYR A 75 -4.93 -5.38 -5.31
C TYR A 75 -5.71 -4.12 -5.58
N CYS A 76 -6.53 -3.71 -4.61
CA CYS A 76 -7.09 -2.37 -4.56
C CYS A 76 -5.99 -1.41 -4.12
N ARG A 77 -5.68 -0.40 -4.93
CA ARG A 77 -4.75 0.69 -4.59
C ARG A 77 -5.33 2.03 -4.99
N ASN A 78 -5.42 2.94 -4.04
CA ASN A 78 -5.94 4.30 -4.22
C ASN A 78 -7.30 4.32 -4.94
N GLY A 79 -8.18 3.34 -4.64
CA GLY A 79 -9.52 3.24 -5.25
C GLY A 79 -9.55 2.63 -6.65
N GLN A 80 -8.43 2.12 -7.17
CA GLN A 80 -8.34 1.39 -8.44
C GLN A 80 -7.79 -0.02 -8.27
N TRP A 81 -8.24 -0.95 -9.10
CA TRP A 81 -7.74 -2.33 -9.12
C TRP A 81 -6.48 -2.44 -9.99
N GLU A 82 -5.42 -3.04 -9.44
CA GLU A 82 -4.26 -3.46 -10.23
C GLU A 82 -4.62 -4.73 -11.04
N PRO A 83 -4.36 -4.78 -12.36
CA PRO A 83 -4.73 -5.94 -13.16
C PRO A 83 -3.99 -7.22 -12.71
N PRO A 84 -4.68 -8.37 -12.59
CA PRO A 84 -4.06 -9.61 -12.17
C PRO A 84 -3.10 -10.13 -13.25
N SER A 85 -1.85 -10.40 -12.85
CA SER A 85 -0.75 -10.82 -13.75
C SER A 85 -0.88 -12.24 -14.30
N MET A 86 -1.86 -13.02 -13.83
CA MET A 86 -2.12 -14.36 -14.36
C MET A 86 -2.47 -14.33 -15.85
N THR A 87 -1.98 -15.33 -16.58
CA THR A 87 -2.33 -15.56 -17.99
C THR A 87 -3.17 -16.84 -18.10
N CYS A 88 -4.36 -16.71 -18.68
CA CYS A 88 -5.28 -17.83 -18.92
C CYS A 88 -5.36 -18.12 -20.41
N THR A 89 -5.02 -19.34 -20.82
CA THR A 89 -5.12 -19.77 -22.23
C THR A 89 -6.24 -20.77 -22.40
N LYS A 90 -6.94 -20.73 -23.54
CA LYS A 90 -8.00 -21.68 -23.85
C LYS A 90 -7.50 -23.13 -23.79
N LYS A 91 -8.28 -24.02 -23.17
CA LYS A 91 -8.09 -25.47 -23.24
C LYS A 91 -8.14 -25.90 -24.70
N ARG A 92 -7.29 -26.86 -25.11
CA ARG A 92 -7.23 -27.38 -26.48
C ARG A 92 -7.97 -28.71 -26.57
N CYS A 93 -8.88 -28.86 -27.53
CA CYS A 93 -9.56 -30.13 -27.83
C CYS A 93 -8.83 -30.95 -28.91
N GLY A 94 -7.94 -30.33 -29.70
CA GLY A 94 -7.24 -31.03 -30.79
C GLY A 94 -8.18 -31.36 -31.97
N SER A 95 -7.91 -32.47 -32.66
CA SER A 95 -8.72 -32.94 -33.80
C SER A 95 -10.12 -33.39 -33.34
N ALA A 96 -11.15 -33.10 -34.13
CA ALA A 96 -12.53 -33.54 -33.89
C ALA A 96 -12.77 -35.02 -34.21
N GLY A 97 -11.72 -35.75 -34.64
CA GLY A 97 -11.80 -37.14 -35.08
C GLY A 97 -11.96 -37.26 -36.59
N GLU A 98 -12.11 -38.49 -37.07
CA GLU A 98 -12.24 -38.84 -38.49
C GLU A 98 -13.67 -39.34 -38.76
N ILE A 99 -14.20 -39.06 -39.96
CA ILE A 99 -15.52 -39.54 -40.41
C ILE A 99 -15.30 -40.44 -41.62
N ASP A 100 -15.78 -41.68 -41.57
CA ASP A 100 -15.75 -42.57 -42.73
C ASP A 100 -16.64 -41.99 -43.86
N ASN A 101 -16.07 -41.83 -45.05
CA ASN A 101 -16.72 -41.18 -46.21
C ASN A 101 -17.19 -39.73 -45.95
N GLY A 102 -16.51 -39.02 -45.06
CA GLY A 102 -16.73 -37.59 -44.82
C GLY A 102 -15.48 -36.91 -44.24
N GLN A 103 -15.61 -35.65 -43.87
CA GLN A 103 -14.56 -34.87 -43.22
C GLN A 103 -15.13 -33.76 -42.34
N TYR A 104 -14.33 -33.28 -41.38
CA TYR A 104 -14.65 -32.10 -40.60
C TYR A 104 -13.96 -30.85 -41.17
N GLU A 105 -14.69 -29.75 -41.24
CA GLU A 105 -14.16 -28.40 -41.42
C GLU A 105 -14.11 -27.73 -40.03
N GLN A 106 -12.90 -27.50 -39.49
CA GLN A 106 -12.71 -26.99 -38.13
C GLN A 106 -12.38 -25.50 -38.12
N ASP A 107 -13.13 -24.70 -37.36
CA ASP A 107 -12.83 -23.30 -37.05
C ASP A 107 -11.98 -23.20 -35.77
N GLY A 108 -10.79 -23.82 -35.82
CA GLY A 108 -9.85 -23.91 -34.70
C GLY A 108 -9.98 -25.18 -33.85
N ASN A 109 -9.19 -25.25 -32.77
CA ASN A 109 -9.00 -26.48 -31.97
C ASN A 109 -8.99 -26.22 -30.45
N SER A 110 -9.51 -25.08 -30.02
CA SER A 110 -9.49 -24.62 -28.64
C SER A 110 -10.90 -24.27 -28.16
N PHE A 111 -11.11 -24.14 -26.86
CA PHE A 111 -12.44 -23.95 -26.25
C PHE A 111 -13.32 -22.92 -26.99
N GLY A 112 -14.53 -23.35 -27.35
CA GLY A 112 -15.51 -22.64 -28.16
C GLY A 112 -15.35 -22.80 -29.68
N ALA A 113 -14.32 -23.51 -30.17
CA ALA A 113 -14.17 -23.83 -31.59
C ALA A 113 -15.25 -24.81 -32.06
N LYS A 114 -15.65 -24.71 -33.33
CA LYS A 114 -16.67 -25.58 -33.95
C LYS A 114 -16.09 -26.40 -35.08
N ALA A 115 -16.54 -27.64 -35.21
CA ALA A 115 -16.19 -28.57 -36.27
C ALA A 115 -17.46 -28.98 -37.03
N TYR A 116 -17.51 -28.69 -38.32
CA TYR A 116 -18.66 -28.93 -39.18
C TYR A 116 -18.44 -30.22 -39.99
N ALA A 117 -19.32 -31.20 -39.81
CA ALA A 117 -19.25 -32.47 -40.50
C ALA A 117 -19.80 -32.36 -41.93
N LYS A 118 -19.05 -32.86 -42.91
CA LYS A 118 -19.44 -32.89 -44.32
C LYS A 118 -19.19 -34.26 -44.92
N CYS A 119 -20.23 -34.88 -45.48
CA CYS A 119 -20.10 -36.16 -46.17
C CYS A 119 -19.62 -35.98 -47.61
N ASN A 120 -18.97 -37.01 -48.13
CA ASN A 120 -18.58 -37.10 -49.54
C ASN A 120 -19.83 -37.33 -50.42
N ASN A 121 -19.72 -37.05 -51.72
CA ASN A 121 -20.84 -37.20 -52.66
C ASN A 121 -21.44 -38.62 -52.64
N GLY A 122 -22.77 -38.71 -52.58
CA GLY A 122 -23.51 -39.99 -52.53
C GLY A 122 -23.85 -40.45 -51.11
N PHE A 123 -23.37 -39.76 -50.08
CA PHE A 123 -23.64 -40.05 -48.68
C PHE A 123 -24.41 -38.90 -47.99
N VAL A 124 -25.31 -39.26 -47.08
CA VAL A 124 -26.11 -38.37 -46.25
C VAL A 124 -25.62 -38.48 -44.81
N LEU A 125 -25.45 -37.33 -44.18
CA LEU A 125 -25.02 -37.25 -42.79
C LEU A 125 -26.13 -37.72 -41.84
N ARG A 126 -25.79 -38.63 -40.93
CA ARG A 126 -26.63 -39.06 -39.81
C ARG A 126 -25.95 -38.70 -38.49
N GLY A 127 -26.69 -38.00 -37.64
CA GLY A 127 -26.19 -37.45 -36.37
C GLY A 127 -26.01 -35.93 -36.42
N GLU A 128 -25.31 -35.39 -35.41
CA GLU A 128 -25.08 -33.96 -35.28
C GLU A 128 -24.07 -33.45 -36.32
N SER A 129 -24.44 -32.42 -37.06
CA SER A 129 -23.58 -31.83 -38.10
C SER A 129 -22.52 -30.87 -37.57
N VAL A 130 -22.57 -30.53 -36.29
CA VAL A 130 -21.65 -29.58 -35.67
C VAL A 130 -21.25 -30.11 -34.30
N ARG A 131 -19.94 -30.17 -34.05
CA ARG A 131 -19.38 -30.43 -32.72
C ARG A 131 -18.70 -29.17 -32.21
N GLU A 132 -18.80 -28.91 -30.91
CA GLU A 132 -18.20 -27.75 -30.26
C GLU A 132 -17.17 -28.20 -29.22
N CYS A 133 -16.02 -27.51 -29.16
CA CYS A 133 -14.97 -27.77 -28.19
C CYS A 133 -15.37 -27.21 -26.83
N LEU A 134 -15.91 -28.08 -25.98
CA LEU A 134 -16.28 -27.79 -24.59
C LEU A 134 -15.08 -27.98 -23.65
N ASP A 135 -15.29 -27.74 -22.36
CA ASP A 135 -14.21 -27.83 -21.37
C ASP A 135 -13.74 -29.27 -21.10
N SER A 136 -14.58 -30.23 -21.52
CA SER A 136 -14.43 -31.68 -21.46
C SER A 136 -14.01 -32.32 -22.79
N GLY A 137 -13.81 -31.52 -23.85
CA GLY A 137 -13.48 -31.99 -25.20
C GLY A 137 -14.57 -31.68 -26.22
N TRP A 138 -14.49 -32.30 -27.40
CA TRP A 138 -15.49 -32.12 -28.46
C TRP A 138 -16.85 -32.72 -28.03
N SER A 139 -17.90 -31.90 -28.09
CA SER A 139 -19.27 -32.29 -27.75
C SER A 139 -19.81 -33.38 -28.67
N GLY A 140 -20.79 -34.15 -28.20
CA GLY A 140 -21.49 -35.13 -29.03
C GLY A 140 -20.62 -36.31 -29.48
N THR A 141 -21.18 -37.16 -30.32
CA THR A 141 -20.49 -38.30 -30.95
C THR A 141 -20.09 -37.98 -32.38
N ILE A 142 -19.17 -38.75 -32.96
CA ILE A 142 -18.78 -38.60 -34.37
C ILE A 142 -19.97 -39.07 -35.23
N PRO A 143 -20.52 -38.25 -36.15
CA PRO A 143 -21.64 -38.62 -37.01
C PRO A 143 -21.21 -39.58 -38.10
N THR A 144 -22.16 -40.30 -38.68
CA THR A 144 -21.93 -41.28 -39.75
C THR A 144 -22.39 -40.74 -41.10
N CYS A 145 -21.69 -41.11 -42.16
CA CYS A 145 -22.10 -40.82 -43.54
C CYS A 145 -22.66 -42.10 -44.16
N GLU A 146 -23.97 -42.15 -44.37
CA GLU A 146 -24.69 -43.32 -44.89
C GLU A 146 -25.12 -43.11 -46.35
N VAL A 147 -25.29 -44.17 -47.13
CA VAL A 147 -25.68 -44.04 -48.54
C VAL A 147 -27.04 -43.35 -48.67
N ALA A 148 -27.15 -42.37 -49.56
CA ALA A 148 -28.38 -41.63 -49.82
C ALA A 148 -29.50 -42.55 -50.36
N SER A 149 -30.34 -43.10 -49.49
CA SER A 149 -31.50 -43.90 -49.89
C SER A 149 -32.60 -42.98 -50.43
N SER A 150 -32.92 -43.10 -51.72
CA SER A 150 -33.90 -42.29 -52.42
C SER A 150 -35.35 -42.70 -52.10
N TYR A 151 -35.96 -42.22 -51.02
CA TYR A 151 -37.43 -42.18 -50.85
C TYR A 151 -37.85 -41.06 -49.88
N PRO A 152 -38.87 -40.22 -50.19
CA PRO A 152 -39.32 -39.13 -49.33
C PRO A 152 -40.47 -39.58 -48.41
N GLU A 153 -40.38 -39.29 -47.12
CA GLU A 153 -41.54 -39.25 -46.22
C GLU A 153 -41.97 -37.80 -45.98
N VAL A 154 -43.27 -37.60 -46.09
CA VAL A 154 -44.02 -36.35 -46.13
C VAL A 154 -44.15 -35.76 -44.72
N SER A 155 -43.90 -34.45 -44.60
CA SER A 155 -44.17 -33.68 -43.39
C SER A 155 -45.61 -33.16 -43.36
N ASP A 156 -46.26 -33.31 -42.21
CA ASP A 156 -47.28 -32.39 -41.68
C ASP A 156 -47.03 -32.39 -40.15
N SER A 157 -46.90 -31.29 -39.41
CA SER A 157 -47.86 -30.19 -39.34
C SER A 157 -47.39 -29.14 -38.30
N PHE A 158 -47.47 -27.86 -38.69
CA PHE A 158 -47.96 -26.67 -37.97
C PHE A 158 -47.40 -26.16 -36.60
N LEU A 159 -47.01 -24.87 -36.65
CA LEU A 159 -47.41 -23.72 -35.79
C LEU A 159 -46.84 -23.55 -34.35
N ARG A 160 -46.01 -22.52 -34.12
CA ARG A 160 -46.37 -21.12 -33.72
C ARG A 160 -45.14 -20.38 -33.19
N VAL A 161 -44.96 -19.15 -33.67
CA VAL A 161 -44.10 -18.14 -33.04
C VAL A 161 -44.83 -17.60 -31.80
N SER A 162 -44.15 -17.46 -30.67
CA SER A 162 -44.65 -16.73 -29.51
C SER A 162 -43.51 -15.97 -28.85
N ASP A 163 -43.65 -14.65 -28.97
CA ASP A 163 -42.96 -13.57 -28.29
C ASP A 163 -43.17 -13.66 -26.77
N SER A 164 -42.19 -13.26 -25.96
CA SER A 164 -42.38 -13.01 -24.52
C SER A 164 -41.22 -12.22 -23.92
N SER A 165 -41.35 -10.89 -23.98
CA SER A 165 -40.74 -9.97 -23.01
C SER A 165 -41.65 -9.83 -21.77
N PRO A 166 -41.11 -9.67 -20.54
CA PRO A 166 -41.90 -9.32 -19.36
C PRO A 166 -42.10 -7.79 -19.20
N PRO A 167 -43.12 -7.35 -18.44
CA PRO A 167 -43.67 -5.98 -18.50
C PRO A 167 -43.10 -5.01 -17.45
N VAL A 168 -43.25 -3.72 -17.80
CA VAL A 168 -43.20 -2.54 -16.93
C VAL A 168 -44.53 -2.41 -16.18
N SER A 169 -44.50 -2.02 -14.90
CA SER A 169 -45.65 -1.44 -14.22
C SER A 169 -45.32 -0.06 -13.66
N ASP A 170 -46.03 0.93 -14.21
CA ASP A 170 -46.17 2.31 -13.77
C ASP A 170 -47.38 2.42 -12.83
N SER A 171 -47.32 3.25 -11.79
CA SER A 171 -48.48 3.86 -11.12
C SER A 171 -48.04 5.04 -10.25
N THR A 172 -48.15 6.24 -10.81
CA THR A 172 -48.31 7.56 -10.14
C THR A 172 -49.76 7.70 -9.57
N PRO A 173 -50.25 8.84 -9.02
CA PRO A 173 -49.85 9.80 -7.95
C PRO A 173 -51.09 10.13 -7.02
N PRO A 174 -51.45 11.35 -6.50
CA PRO A 174 -50.78 12.52 -5.88
C PRO A 174 -51.43 13.06 -4.53
N VAL A 175 -50.93 14.23 -4.05
CA VAL A 175 -51.56 15.35 -3.29
C VAL A 175 -51.68 15.29 -1.75
N SER A 176 -50.98 16.20 -1.04
CA SER A 176 -51.60 17.41 -0.47
C SER A 176 -50.61 18.45 0.06
N ASP A 177 -51.00 19.69 -0.21
CA ASP A 177 -50.38 20.99 0.02
C ASP A 177 -50.91 21.60 1.33
N SER A 178 -50.13 22.47 1.99
CA SER A 178 -50.60 23.56 2.88
C SER A 178 -49.42 24.36 3.47
N THR A 179 -49.04 25.44 2.78
CA THR A 179 -48.51 26.74 3.26
C THR A 179 -49.39 27.42 4.34
N PRO A 180 -49.11 28.64 4.92
CA PRO A 180 -47.96 29.59 4.91
C PRO A 180 -47.71 30.20 6.35
N PRO A 181 -47.34 31.50 6.63
CA PRO A 181 -46.54 32.55 5.94
C PRO A 181 -45.42 33.20 6.81
N LEU A 182 -44.72 34.17 6.17
CA LEU A 182 -43.75 35.17 6.64
C LEU A 182 -44.33 36.24 7.60
N SER A 183 -43.45 36.86 8.42
CA SER A 183 -43.45 38.33 8.63
C SER A 183 -42.19 38.85 9.34
N ASP A 184 -41.75 40.01 8.85
CA ASP A 184 -40.68 40.90 9.30
C ASP A 184 -41.01 41.68 10.60
N SER A 185 -40.00 42.38 11.12
CA SER A 185 -40.06 43.67 11.87
C SER A 185 -39.48 43.73 13.30
N SER A 186 -38.96 44.91 13.58
CA SER A 186 -37.93 45.32 14.54
C SER A 186 -38.46 46.13 15.75
N SER A 187 -37.61 46.22 16.80
CA SER A 187 -37.56 47.19 17.95
C SER A 187 -38.28 46.76 19.25
N PRO A 188 -38.09 47.41 20.45
CA PRO A 188 -36.97 48.20 21.02
C PRO A 188 -36.61 47.87 22.52
N VAL A 189 -35.47 48.41 22.99
CA VAL A 189 -35.12 49.04 24.32
C VAL A 189 -35.55 48.40 25.67
N PHE A 190 -34.60 48.27 26.64
CA PHE A 190 -34.56 48.80 28.04
C PHE A 190 -33.51 48.03 28.91
N VAL A 191 -32.39 48.67 29.34
CA VAL A 191 -32.03 49.15 30.71
C VAL A 191 -31.75 48.03 31.75
N SER A 192 -30.79 48.05 32.70
CA SER A 192 -29.47 48.66 32.93
C SER A 192 -28.88 48.10 34.26
N SER A 193 -27.54 48.13 34.43
CA SER A 193 -26.74 48.26 35.69
C SER A 193 -26.57 47.04 36.63
N PRO A 194 -25.59 46.98 37.59
CA PRO A 194 -24.58 47.96 38.09
C PRO A 194 -23.16 47.32 38.37
N PRO A 195 -22.23 47.85 39.22
CA PRO A 195 -21.88 49.24 39.62
C PRO A 195 -20.37 49.57 39.43
N MET A 196 -20.04 50.88 39.34
CA MET A 196 -18.74 51.41 39.82
C MET A 196 -18.97 52.55 40.81
N SER A 197 -18.26 52.46 41.92
CA SER A 197 -18.15 53.40 43.03
C SER A 197 -17.13 54.49 42.70
N SER A 198 -17.49 55.76 42.86
CA SER A 198 -16.91 56.65 43.89
C SER A 198 -17.28 58.11 43.60
N ARG A 199 -17.95 58.74 44.58
CA ARG A 199 -18.30 60.16 44.64
C ARG A 199 -17.04 61.05 44.71
N PRO A 200 -17.18 62.32 44.32
CA PRO A 200 -17.14 63.33 45.37
C PRO A 200 -18.34 64.28 45.35
N VAL A 201 -18.50 64.91 46.49
CA VAL A 201 -19.67 65.65 47.00
C VAL A 201 -19.66 67.09 46.47
N SER A 202 -20.75 67.50 45.80
CA SER A 202 -21.08 68.92 45.60
C SER A 202 -21.82 69.43 46.84
N ARG A 203 -21.19 70.37 47.57
CA ARG A 203 -21.84 71.17 48.60
C ARG A 203 -22.22 72.53 48.02
N THR A 204 -23.49 72.85 48.24
CA THR A 204 -24.13 74.16 48.15
C THR A 204 -23.27 75.25 48.78
N PHE A 205 -23.01 76.31 48.03
CA PHE A 205 -22.51 77.57 48.58
C PHE A 205 -23.57 78.65 48.40
N SER A 206 -24.10 79.05 49.54
CA SER A 206 -24.97 80.19 49.77
C SER A 206 -24.27 81.47 49.34
N ALA A 207 -25.03 82.35 48.69
CA ALA A 207 -24.61 83.72 48.38
C ALA A 207 -24.23 84.45 49.67
N ALA A 208 -22.94 84.74 49.82
CA ALA A 208 -22.41 85.62 50.85
C ALA A 208 -21.63 86.76 50.19
N ARG A 209 -21.83 87.94 50.77
CA ARG A 209 -21.42 89.27 50.34
C ARG A 209 -19.98 89.36 49.80
N ARG A 210 -19.84 90.15 48.73
CA ARG A 210 -18.59 90.74 48.23
C ARG A 210 -17.74 91.28 49.38
N SER A 211 -16.68 90.54 49.73
CA SER A 211 -15.39 91.09 50.11
C SER A 211 -14.45 90.85 48.93
N THR A 212 -13.90 91.92 48.38
CA THR A 212 -12.84 91.85 47.37
C THR A 212 -11.55 91.39 48.05
N GLU A 213 -11.43 90.09 48.33
CA GLU A 213 -10.12 89.47 48.54
C GLU A 213 -9.52 89.23 47.17
N THR A 214 -8.55 90.07 46.84
CA THR A 214 -7.77 89.99 45.60
C THR A 214 -7.10 88.61 45.58
N ALA A 215 -7.48 87.75 44.63
CA ALA A 215 -6.78 86.49 44.41
C ALA A 215 -5.30 86.80 44.18
N LEU A 216 -4.46 86.39 45.13
CA LEU A 216 -3.01 86.58 45.12
C LEU A 216 -2.46 85.75 43.97
N THR A 217 -2.29 86.43 42.83
CA THR A 217 -1.88 85.87 41.55
C THR A 217 -0.44 86.29 41.28
N CYS A 218 0.35 85.38 40.73
CA CYS A 218 1.72 85.70 40.40
C CYS A 218 1.77 86.43 39.06
N LYS A 219 2.33 87.63 39.05
CA LYS A 219 2.58 88.40 37.82
C LYS A 219 3.81 87.84 37.10
N LEU A 220 3.81 87.92 35.77
CA LEU A 220 4.96 87.53 34.96
C LEU A 220 6.23 88.27 35.45
N PRO A 221 7.31 87.56 35.82
CA PRO A 221 8.51 88.20 36.31
C PRO A 221 9.17 89.08 35.25
N LYS A 222 9.68 90.26 35.66
CA LYS A 222 10.55 91.07 34.81
C LYS A 222 11.93 90.41 34.75
N ALA A 223 12.18 89.60 33.73
CA ALA A 223 13.45 88.89 33.51
C ALA A 223 14.10 89.31 32.18
N ARG A 224 15.40 89.05 32.03
CA ARG A 224 16.17 89.32 30.79
C ARG A 224 15.93 88.29 29.68
N PHE A 225 15.02 87.34 29.86
CA PHE A 225 14.77 86.23 28.94
C PHE A 225 13.39 86.38 28.30
N ILE A 226 13.28 85.96 27.04
CA ILE A 226 12.00 85.92 26.32
C ILE A 226 11.30 84.63 26.72
N PHE A 227 10.09 84.76 27.26
CA PHE A 227 9.27 83.61 27.61
C PHE A 227 8.24 83.38 26.50
N ASN A 228 8.28 82.22 25.85
CA ASN A 228 7.27 81.83 24.87
C ASN A 228 6.06 81.21 25.61
N ASP A 229 4.85 81.45 25.10
CA ASP A 229 3.59 80.88 25.62
C ASP A 229 3.26 81.22 27.09
N THR A 230 3.44 82.49 27.49
CA THR A 230 3.17 82.95 28.87
C THR A 230 1.83 83.64 29.06
N LYS A 231 1.27 83.49 30.26
CA LYS A 231 0.11 84.26 30.73
C LYS A 231 0.57 85.54 31.44
N PRO A 232 -0.19 86.64 31.38
CA PRO A 232 0.11 87.85 32.15
C PRO A 232 -0.02 87.63 33.67
N MET A 233 -0.88 86.69 34.09
CA MET A 233 -1.16 86.35 35.49
C MET A 233 -1.30 84.83 35.65
N TYR A 234 -0.75 84.28 36.73
CA TYR A 234 -0.83 82.87 37.08
C TYR A 234 -1.55 82.69 38.42
N ASN A 235 -2.49 81.76 38.46
CA ASN A 235 -3.21 81.39 39.67
C ASN A 235 -2.34 80.50 40.58
N PRO A 236 -2.56 80.51 41.90
CA PRO A 236 -1.94 79.56 42.81
C PRO A 236 -2.06 78.11 42.32
N GLY A 237 -0.92 77.42 42.25
CA GLY A 237 -0.83 76.07 41.71
C GLY A 237 -0.32 75.99 40.27
N GLU A 238 -0.47 77.04 39.47
CA GLU A 238 0.01 77.09 38.09
C GLU A 238 1.53 77.27 38.00
N PHE A 239 2.12 76.77 36.91
CA PHE A 239 3.55 76.86 36.64
C PHE A 239 3.82 77.85 35.50
N LEU A 240 4.80 78.74 35.68
CA LEU A 240 5.46 79.42 34.57
C LEU A 240 6.58 78.51 34.08
N SER A 241 6.40 77.93 32.90
CA SER A 241 7.39 77.11 32.22
C SER A 241 7.85 77.81 30.95
N ALA A 242 9.16 77.95 30.76
CA ALA A 242 9.70 78.59 29.56
C ALA A 242 11.07 78.03 29.17
N SER A 243 11.33 78.01 27.87
CA SER A 243 12.62 77.63 27.28
C SER A 243 13.51 78.88 27.21
N CYS A 244 14.69 78.84 27.84
CA CYS A 244 15.58 79.99 27.83
C CYS A 244 16.55 79.96 26.63
N ASN A 245 17.42 78.96 26.62
CA ASN A 245 18.46 78.69 25.64
C ASN A 245 18.63 77.17 25.53
N VAL A 246 19.25 76.67 24.45
CA VAL A 246 19.40 75.22 24.20
C VAL A 246 20.00 74.54 25.44
N GLY A 247 19.20 73.69 26.09
CA GLY A 247 19.60 72.94 27.28
C GLY A 247 19.22 73.49 28.65
N PHE A 248 18.54 74.63 28.71
CA PHE A 248 18.10 75.25 29.96
C PHE A 248 16.61 75.59 29.91
N GLN A 249 15.94 75.39 31.06
CA GLN A 249 14.52 75.67 31.24
C GLN A 249 14.27 76.45 32.53
N LEU A 250 13.22 77.25 32.52
CA LEU A 250 12.62 77.84 33.70
C LEU A 250 11.34 77.08 34.00
N SER A 251 11.18 76.61 35.24
CA SER A 251 9.88 76.15 35.75
C SER A 251 9.75 76.60 37.20
N ILE A 252 8.83 77.54 37.46
CA ILE A 252 8.54 78.07 38.79
C ILE A 252 7.03 78.01 39.05
N LYS A 253 6.64 77.63 40.26
CA LYS A 253 5.23 77.46 40.65
C LYS A 253 4.72 78.73 41.33
N CYS A 254 3.51 79.16 41.00
CA CYS A 254 2.83 80.20 41.76
C CYS A 254 2.26 79.60 43.04
N GLU A 255 2.73 80.06 44.20
CA GLU A 255 2.25 79.58 45.50
C GLU A 255 0.96 80.30 45.93
N ALA A 256 0.22 79.72 46.89
CA ALA A 256 -0.99 80.33 47.46
C ALA A 256 -0.75 81.71 48.09
N SER A 257 0.51 82.05 48.37
CA SER A 257 0.96 83.36 48.85
C SER A 257 1.03 84.45 47.74
N GLY A 258 0.79 84.11 46.47
CA GLY A 258 0.98 85.02 45.33
C GLY A 258 2.45 85.29 44.98
N ARG A 259 3.38 84.50 45.54
CA ARG A 259 4.81 84.54 45.22
C ARG A 259 5.22 83.32 44.41
N TRP A 260 6.22 83.52 43.56
CA TRP A 260 6.87 82.42 42.86
C TRP A 260 7.70 81.60 43.85
N SER A 261 7.64 80.27 43.72
CA SER A 261 8.39 79.32 44.56
C SER A 261 9.90 79.53 44.56
N ALA A 262 10.42 80.19 43.52
CA ALA A 262 11.82 80.60 43.39
C ALA A 262 11.93 81.81 42.45
N PRO A 263 13.02 82.61 42.53
CA PRO A 263 13.30 83.64 41.55
C PRO A 263 13.48 83.02 40.13
N PRO A 264 13.10 83.74 39.05
CA PRO A 264 13.16 83.23 37.68
C PRO A 264 14.60 83.06 37.20
N LYS A 265 15.17 81.88 37.41
CA LYS A 265 16.51 81.51 36.94
C LYS A 265 16.41 80.31 35.99
N CYS A 266 17.05 80.42 34.83
CA CYS A 266 17.17 79.31 33.90
C CYS A 266 18.06 78.23 34.52
N THR A 267 17.51 77.04 34.67
CA THR A 267 18.22 75.88 35.22
C THR A 267 18.47 74.87 34.11
N VAL A 268 19.56 74.09 34.22
CA VAL A 268 19.84 73.05 33.23
C VAL A 268 18.68 72.05 33.16
N ILE A 269 18.26 71.68 31.95
CA ILE A 269 17.25 70.65 31.74
C ILE A 269 17.75 69.34 32.36
N LYS A 270 16.87 68.65 33.08
CA LYS A 270 17.15 67.36 33.71
C LYS A 270 16.18 66.31 33.22
N CYS A 271 16.70 65.20 32.73
CA CYS A 271 15.90 64.06 32.31
C CYS A 271 15.50 63.15 33.49
N PRO A 272 14.43 62.34 33.34
CA PRO A 272 14.00 61.39 34.36
C PRO A 272 15.09 60.41 34.79
N GLU A 273 14.92 59.84 35.98
CA GLU A 273 15.78 58.76 36.44
C GLU A 273 15.60 57.50 35.58
N LEU A 274 16.72 56.94 35.11
CA LEU A 274 16.72 55.72 34.32
C LEU A 274 16.59 54.50 35.23
N MET A 275 15.46 53.81 35.17
CA MET A 275 15.19 52.57 35.90
C MET A 275 15.11 51.40 34.90
N ILE A 276 16.28 50.85 34.52
CA ILE A 276 16.38 49.72 33.60
C ILE A 276 16.90 48.52 34.39
N PRO A 277 16.05 47.52 34.71
CA PRO A 277 16.48 46.34 35.46
C PRO A 277 17.49 45.51 34.65
N GLN A 278 18.37 44.79 35.34
CA GLN A 278 19.39 43.91 34.74
C GLN A 278 20.33 44.66 33.77
N SER A 279 20.67 45.90 34.11
CA SER A 279 21.57 46.74 33.33
C SER A 279 22.52 47.54 34.19
N SER A 280 23.65 47.90 33.59
CA SER A 280 24.64 48.84 34.10
C SER A 280 24.63 50.11 33.25
N LYS A 281 24.95 51.24 33.87
CA LYS A 281 24.97 52.57 33.24
C LYS A 281 26.40 53.10 33.32
N SER A 282 26.93 53.61 32.21
CA SER A 282 28.26 54.26 32.18
C SER A 282 28.38 55.45 33.15
N ARG A 283 27.28 56.17 33.39
CA ARG A 283 27.19 57.31 34.31
C ARG A 283 25.74 57.57 34.71
N ASN A 284 25.55 58.23 35.85
CA ASN A 284 24.23 58.59 36.39
C ASN A 284 23.85 60.06 36.15
N TRP A 285 24.49 60.72 35.17
CA TRP A 285 24.18 62.11 34.84
C TRP A 285 22.85 62.21 34.11
N ARG A 286 22.08 63.24 34.45
CA ARG A 286 20.73 63.49 33.91
C ARG A 286 20.61 64.87 33.26
N ARG A 287 21.72 65.57 33.04
CA ARG A 287 21.70 66.96 32.56
C ARG A 287 21.54 66.97 31.04
N PHE A 288 21.05 68.08 30.49
CA PHE A 288 21.01 68.28 29.05
C PHE A 288 22.32 67.90 28.35
N ASN A 289 22.20 67.28 27.17
CA ASN A 289 23.32 66.87 26.31
C ASN A 289 24.27 65.84 26.97
N THR A 290 23.86 65.20 28.07
CA THR A 290 24.60 64.05 28.61
C THR A 290 24.14 62.78 27.92
N THR A 291 25.08 62.05 27.33
CA THR A 291 24.84 60.72 26.74
C THR A 291 25.16 59.62 27.74
N VAL A 292 24.20 58.78 28.08
CA VAL A 292 24.39 57.62 28.95
C VAL A 292 24.43 56.38 28.08
N LYS A 293 25.53 55.62 28.18
CA LYS A 293 25.65 54.27 27.64
C LYS A 293 25.01 53.26 28.59
N ILE A 294 24.11 52.42 28.09
CA ILE A 294 23.41 51.34 28.80
C ILE A 294 23.98 50.00 28.35
N THR A 295 24.33 49.14 29.30
CA THR A 295 24.87 47.80 29.02
C THR A 295 24.11 46.77 29.84
N CYS A 296 23.49 45.79 29.20
CA CYS A 296 22.76 44.73 29.90
C CYS A 296 23.72 43.79 30.64
N HIS A 297 23.26 43.23 31.76
CA HIS A 297 23.98 42.16 32.47
C HIS A 297 24.02 40.88 31.62
N ASP A 298 24.89 39.94 32.01
CA ASP A 298 25.00 38.65 31.35
C ASP A 298 23.65 37.92 31.29
N GLY A 299 23.33 37.35 30.14
CA GLY A 299 22.05 36.67 29.88
C GLY A 299 20.92 37.57 29.36
N PHE A 300 21.13 38.89 29.31
CA PHE A 300 20.19 39.85 28.75
C PHE A 300 20.73 40.46 27.43
N GLN A 301 19.83 40.88 26.57
CA GLN A 301 20.09 41.56 25.31
C GLN A 301 19.42 42.93 25.32
N LEU A 302 20.13 43.94 24.82
CA LEU A 302 19.62 45.29 24.75
C LEU A 302 18.66 45.43 23.56
N LYS A 303 17.42 45.83 23.85
CA LYS A 303 16.40 46.20 22.86
C LYS A 303 16.25 47.72 22.86
N GLY A 304 16.80 48.37 21.84
CA GLY A 304 16.84 49.83 21.70
C GLY A 304 18.25 50.35 21.48
N SER A 305 18.46 51.66 21.68
CA SER A 305 19.78 52.27 21.51
C SER A 305 20.67 52.04 22.73
N GLU A 306 21.92 51.63 22.51
CA GLU A 306 22.95 51.51 23.57
C GLU A 306 23.31 52.88 24.17
N ASN A 307 23.19 53.94 23.37
CA ASN A 307 23.48 55.31 23.78
C ASN A 307 22.20 56.15 23.72
N ILE A 308 21.83 56.77 24.85
CA ILE A 308 20.71 57.71 24.95
C ILE A 308 21.20 59.05 25.47
N THR A 309 20.69 60.14 24.92
CA THR A 309 21.10 61.51 25.25
C THR A 309 19.92 62.29 25.82
N CYS A 310 20.17 63.08 26.87
CA CYS A 310 19.13 63.94 27.44
C CYS A 310 18.85 65.12 26.50
N ALA A 311 17.67 65.11 25.88
CA ALA A 311 17.27 66.05 24.83
C ALA A 311 16.74 67.39 25.39
N ALA A 312 16.55 68.37 24.51
CA ALA A 312 16.11 69.73 24.86
C ALA A 312 14.64 69.81 25.33
N ASN A 313 13.87 68.74 25.19
CA ASN A 313 12.52 68.61 25.71
C ASN A 313 12.48 67.94 27.11
N GLY A 314 13.64 67.62 27.70
CA GLY A 314 13.73 66.97 29.00
C GLY A 314 13.44 65.46 28.99
N SER A 315 13.38 64.81 27.83
CA SER A 315 13.29 63.36 27.72
C SER A 315 14.59 62.73 27.18
N TRP A 316 14.76 61.43 27.45
CA TRP A 316 15.85 60.65 26.88
C TRP A 316 15.55 60.33 25.41
N ALA A 317 16.51 60.59 24.52
CA ALA A 317 16.42 60.32 23.08
C ALA A 317 17.70 59.63 22.57
N PRO A 318 17.60 58.52 21.81
CA PRO A 318 16.39 57.76 21.48
C PRO A 318 15.67 57.20 22.71
N ALA A 319 14.49 56.61 22.53
CA ALA A 319 13.71 56.05 23.64
C ALA A 319 14.53 55.11 24.52
N VAL A 320 14.25 55.13 25.82
CA VAL A 320 14.98 54.35 26.84
C VAL A 320 14.95 52.86 26.47
N PRO A 321 16.11 52.18 26.33
CA PRO A 321 16.16 50.78 25.93
C PRO A 321 15.74 49.85 27.07
N THR A 322 15.37 48.63 26.73
CA THR A 322 15.08 47.56 27.70
C THR A 322 16.07 46.42 27.58
N CYS A 323 16.43 45.81 28.70
CA CYS A 323 17.20 44.57 28.71
C CYS A 323 16.23 43.40 28.79
N VAL A 324 16.11 42.67 27.69
CA VAL A 324 15.26 41.46 27.60
C VAL A 324 16.13 40.23 27.73
N SER A 325 15.65 39.19 28.41
CA SER A 325 16.41 37.93 28.48
C SER A 325 16.64 37.39 27.07
N ARG A 326 17.83 36.82 26.81
CA ARG A 326 18.10 36.19 25.51
C ARG A 326 17.13 35.03 25.27
N SER A 327 16.44 35.08 24.14
CA SER A 327 15.58 34.00 23.64
C SER A 327 16.43 32.87 23.06
N CYS A 328 15.90 31.66 23.11
CA CYS A 328 16.46 30.53 22.39
C CYS A 328 15.80 30.41 21.03
N ASP A 329 16.61 30.08 20.02
CA ASP A 329 16.10 29.60 18.74
C ASP A 329 15.40 28.25 18.89
N ARG A 330 14.89 27.72 17.78
CA ARG A 330 14.29 26.39 17.71
C ARG A 330 15.19 25.33 18.37
N PHE A 331 14.56 24.48 19.17
CA PHE A 331 15.23 23.38 19.88
C PHE A 331 16.01 22.45 18.91
N PRO A 332 17.08 21.79 19.38
CA PRO A 332 17.84 20.84 18.57
C PRO A 332 17.00 19.64 18.08
N HIS A 333 17.42 19.03 16.98
CA HIS A 333 16.81 17.79 16.48
C HIS A 333 17.38 16.57 17.23
N TYR A 334 16.49 15.69 17.69
CA TYR A 334 16.85 14.44 18.39
C TYR A 334 16.32 13.23 17.59
N PRO A 335 17.17 12.29 17.12
CA PRO A 335 16.72 11.20 16.24
C PRO A 335 15.69 10.24 16.86
N SER A 336 15.69 10.09 18.19
CA SER A 336 14.85 9.13 18.92
C SER A 336 13.76 9.79 19.76
N ALA A 337 13.66 11.12 19.72
CA ALA A 337 12.72 11.91 20.51
C ALA A 337 12.17 13.07 19.68
N GLN A 338 10.89 13.39 19.87
CA GLN A 338 10.20 14.44 19.15
C GLN A 338 9.53 15.40 20.13
N PRO A 339 9.46 16.70 19.81
CA PRO A 339 8.70 17.66 20.61
C PRO A 339 7.21 17.33 20.52
N ARG A 340 6.42 17.77 21.50
CA ARG A 340 4.95 17.77 21.35
C ARG A 340 4.53 18.67 20.18
N GLU A 341 3.41 18.33 19.55
CA GLU A 341 2.93 19.02 18.33
C GLU A 341 2.73 20.51 18.53
N GLU A 342 2.32 20.92 19.73
CA GLU A 342 2.13 22.33 20.14
C GLU A 342 3.37 23.22 19.94
N TYR A 343 4.58 22.66 19.92
CA TYR A 343 5.82 23.42 19.77
C TYR A 343 6.37 23.42 18.33
N LEU A 344 5.78 22.69 17.38
CA LEU A 344 6.34 22.49 16.04
C LEU A 344 6.36 23.75 15.18
N SER A 345 5.39 24.65 15.38
CA SER A 345 5.25 25.93 14.65
C SER A 345 6.09 27.05 15.25
N MET A 346 6.52 26.91 16.50
CA MET A 346 7.31 27.92 17.21
C MET A 346 8.74 27.95 16.67
N ARG A 347 9.29 29.17 16.53
CA ARG A 347 10.66 29.39 16.05
C ARG A 347 11.58 30.04 17.08
N GLU A 348 11.01 30.71 18.06
CA GLU A 348 11.72 31.45 19.10
C GLU A 348 11.04 31.19 20.46
N PHE A 349 11.85 31.08 21.52
CA PHE A 349 11.40 30.73 22.86
C PHE A 349 12.03 31.66 23.90
N GLU A 350 11.21 32.25 24.76
CA GLU A 350 11.68 33.14 25.83
C GLU A 350 12.53 32.38 26.86
N SER A 351 13.45 33.09 27.53
CA SER A 351 14.23 32.50 28.62
C SER A 351 13.30 32.02 29.74
N GLY A 352 13.52 30.80 30.21
CA GLY A 352 12.64 30.10 31.13
C GLY A 352 11.60 29.19 30.47
N ALA A 353 11.36 29.34 29.16
CA ALA A 353 10.46 28.45 28.42
C ALA A 353 10.93 27.00 28.52
N THR A 354 9.97 26.08 28.67
CA THR A 354 10.23 24.65 28.81
C THR A 354 9.53 23.90 27.69
N VAL A 355 10.29 23.12 26.93
CA VAL A 355 9.76 22.31 25.81
C VAL A 355 9.77 20.86 26.23
N ARG A 356 8.60 20.20 26.12
CA ARG A 356 8.44 18.78 26.43
C ARG A 356 8.59 17.93 25.18
N PHE A 357 9.32 16.84 25.33
CA PHE A 357 9.55 15.83 24.32
C PHE A 357 8.82 14.54 24.68
N THR A 358 8.63 13.70 23.68
CA THR A 358 8.21 12.30 23.80
C THR A 358 9.14 11.45 22.94
N CYS A 359 9.27 10.16 23.25
CA CYS A 359 10.03 9.29 22.36
C CYS A 359 9.33 9.21 20.99
N ALA A 360 10.15 9.20 19.94
CA ALA A 360 9.66 9.06 18.57
C ALA A 360 8.90 7.73 18.39
N TYR A 361 8.06 7.65 17.36
CA TYR A 361 7.35 6.41 17.04
C TYR A 361 8.33 5.23 16.90
N GLY A 362 8.01 4.11 17.52
CA GLY A 362 8.89 2.94 17.58
C GLY A 362 9.94 2.96 18.70
N TYR A 363 10.00 4.02 19.51
CA TYR A 363 10.86 4.11 20.68
C TYR A 363 10.05 4.14 21.98
N ARG A 364 10.68 3.80 23.10
CA ARG A 364 10.13 3.86 24.46
C ARG A 364 11.08 4.63 25.38
N SER A 365 10.52 5.34 26.35
CA SER A 365 11.31 6.01 27.39
C SER A 365 11.84 4.98 28.37
N ILE A 366 13.13 5.08 28.69
CA ILE A 366 13.79 4.25 29.72
C ILE A 366 14.20 5.07 30.95
N GLY A 367 13.83 6.36 30.99
CA GLY A 367 14.11 7.26 32.11
C GLY A 367 14.69 8.61 31.69
N GLY A 368 14.84 9.50 32.66
CA GLY A 368 15.32 10.88 32.49
C GLY A 368 14.22 11.93 32.34
N SER A 369 14.59 13.20 32.48
CA SER A 369 13.67 14.33 32.35
C SER A 369 13.20 14.51 30.91
N SER A 370 11.89 14.66 30.72
CA SER A 370 11.28 14.75 29.39
C SER A 370 11.23 16.16 28.80
N SER A 371 11.94 17.11 29.40
CA SER A 371 11.90 18.50 29.01
C SER A 371 13.26 19.15 28.99
N ILE A 372 13.44 20.08 28.05
CA ILE A 372 14.55 21.03 28.03
C ILE A 372 14.03 22.42 28.40
N ARG A 373 14.91 23.25 28.96
CA ARG A 373 14.62 24.62 29.37
C ARG A 373 15.52 25.59 28.62
N CYS A 374 14.98 26.71 28.18
CA CYS A 374 15.78 27.80 27.64
C CYS A 374 16.38 28.58 28.80
N GLU A 375 17.71 28.64 28.87
CA GLU A 375 18.46 29.36 29.89
C GLU A 375 19.41 30.35 29.20
N ASN A 376 19.08 31.64 29.27
CA ASN A 376 19.92 32.73 28.73
C ASN A 376 20.31 32.54 27.24
N GLY A 377 19.36 32.09 26.42
CA GLY A 377 19.56 31.84 24.99
C GLY A 377 20.17 30.48 24.64
N ARG A 378 20.34 29.57 25.62
CA ARG A 378 20.82 28.21 25.39
C ARG A 378 19.85 27.17 25.94
N TRP A 379 19.61 26.11 25.18
CA TRP A 379 18.83 24.96 25.66
C TRP A 379 19.64 24.09 26.62
N THR A 380 19.04 23.68 27.72
CA THR A 380 19.58 22.60 28.55
C THR A 380 19.58 21.27 27.78
N PRO A 381 20.50 20.34 28.08
CA PRO A 381 20.57 19.07 27.37
C PRO A 381 19.35 18.19 27.69
N LEU A 382 18.80 17.55 26.66
CA LEU A 382 17.71 16.59 26.83
C LEU A 382 18.24 15.33 27.53
N GLN A 383 17.75 15.08 28.76
CA GLN A 383 18.19 13.94 29.57
C GLN A 383 17.39 12.66 29.33
N MET A 384 16.18 12.75 28.75
CA MET A 384 15.41 11.54 28.44
C MET A 384 16.21 10.62 27.52
N ARG A 385 16.09 9.32 27.78
CA ARG A 385 16.68 8.29 26.93
C ARG A 385 15.56 7.49 26.29
N CYS A 386 15.64 7.35 24.97
CA CYS A 386 14.68 6.62 24.17
C CYS A 386 15.38 5.41 23.53
N GLU A 387 14.85 4.22 23.76
CA GLU A 387 15.32 2.98 23.15
C GLU A 387 14.30 2.44 22.18
N LYS A 388 14.76 1.72 21.15
CA LYS A 388 13.86 1.02 20.23
C LYS A 388 12.95 0.07 21.02
N LYS A 389 11.65 0.09 20.71
CA LYS A 389 10.72 -0.92 21.21
C LYS A 389 11.14 -2.29 20.67
N ARG A 390 11.03 -3.31 21.50
CA ARG A 390 11.29 -4.71 21.13
C ARG A 390 9.98 -5.39 20.76
N CYS A 391 9.95 -6.06 19.61
CA CYS A 391 8.84 -6.90 19.20
C CYS A 391 8.93 -8.34 19.74
N GLY A 392 10.12 -8.79 20.12
CA GLY A 392 10.33 -10.17 20.58
C GLY A 392 10.24 -11.17 19.43
N SER A 393 9.73 -12.38 19.70
CA SER A 393 9.54 -13.42 18.68
C SER A 393 8.46 -13.02 17.67
N ALA A 394 8.70 -13.32 16.39
CA ALA A 394 7.69 -13.17 15.33
C ALA A 394 6.71 -14.36 15.27
N GLY A 395 6.68 -15.19 16.31
CA GLY A 395 5.89 -16.42 16.35
C GLY A 395 6.63 -17.60 15.69
N GLU A 396 5.99 -18.76 15.74
CA GLU A 396 6.52 -20.01 15.19
C GLU A 396 5.81 -20.34 13.88
N ILE A 397 6.53 -21.00 12.97
CA ILE A 397 6.00 -21.51 11.70
C ILE A 397 6.13 -23.03 11.78
N GLN A 398 5.03 -23.75 11.58
CA GLN A 398 5.11 -25.20 11.45
C GLN A 398 5.74 -25.55 10.09
N ASN A 399 6.74 -26.44 10.09
CA ASN A 399 7.51 -26.84 8.90
C ASN A 399 8.21 -25.64 8.22
N GLY A 400 8.74 -24.74 9.04
CA GLY A 400 9.54 -23.61 8.60
C GLY A 400 10.13 -22.84 9.78
N ARG A 401 10.83 -21.75 9.50
CA ARG A 401 11.45 -20.88 10.51
C ARG A 401 11.52 -19.44 10.06
N PHE A 402 11.73 -18.53 11.02
CA PHE A 402 12.10 -17.15 10.72
C PHE A 402 13.61 -16.95 10.80
N GLN A 403 14.17 -16.28 9.80
CA GLN A 403 15.47 -15.64 9.86
C GLN A 403 15.31 -14.19 10.31
N TYR A 404 16.00 -13.79 11.37
CA TYR A 404 15.91 -12.44 11.95
C TYR A 404 17.13 -11.61 11.60
N THR A 405 16.91 -10.35 11.23
CA THR A 405 17.96 -9.31 11.31
C THR A 405 18.10 -8.74 12.72
N GLY A 406 17.05 -8.86 13.52
CA GLY A 406 16.95 -8.44 14.91
C GLY A 406 15.50 -8.54 15.42
N VAL A 407 15.24 -7.99 16.61
CA VAL A 407 13.91 -8.06 17.27
C VAL A 407 13.42 -6.71 17.79
N SER A 408 14.00 -5.62 17.31
CA SER A 408 13.73 -4.24 17.70
C SER A 408 13.13 -3.43 16.55
N PHE A 409 12.55 -2.28 16.85
CA PHE A 409 11.90 -1.42 15.86
C PHE A 409 12.77 -1.18 14.62
N GLY A 410 12.19 -1.49 13.45
CA GLY A 410 12.84 -1.45 12.14
C GLY A 410 13.45 -2.78 11.68
N ASP A 411 13.61 -3.77 12.56
CA ASP A 411 14.16 -5.08 12.20
C ASP A 411 13.13 -5.93 11.46
N THR A 412 13.62 -6.95 10.74
CA THR A 412 12.83 -7.84 9.87
C THR A 412 12.97 -9.30 10.27
N ALA A 413 11.87 -10.04 10.12
CA ALA A 413 11.81 -11.49 10.23
C ALA A 413 11.33 -12.08 8.90
N THR A 414 12.16 -12.89 8.27
CA THR A 414 11.89 -13.51 6.97
C THR A 414 11.63 -15.00 7.15
N ALA A 415 10.45 -15.45 6.76
CA ALA A 415 10.03 -16.84 6.80
C ALA A 415 10.69 -17.65 5.69
N GLU A 416 11.13 -18.84 6.06
CA GLU A 416 11.71 -19.85 5.20
C GLU A 416 11.02 -21.18 5.53
N CYS A 417 10.44 -21.83 4.54
CA CYS A 417 9.82 -23.15 4.73
C CYS A 417 10.87 -24.26 4.64
N ASP A 418 10.60 -25.34 5.34
CA ASP A 418 11.42 -26.55 5.24
C ASP A 418 11.24 -27.21 3.86
N GLU A 419 12.16 -28.13 3.50
CA GLU A 419 12.14 -28.83 2.21
C GLU A 419 10.79 -29.49 1.93
N GLY A 420 10.24 -29.28 0.73
CA GLY A 420 8.94 -29.82 0.33
C GLY A 420 7.72 -29.14 0.95
N TYR A 421 7.92 -27.96 1.55
CA TYR A 421 6.84 -27.05 1.94
C TYR A 421 6.94 -25.73 1.17
N ILE A 422 5.79 -25.17 0.82
CA ILE A 422 5.65 -23.90 0.12
C ILE A 422 5.09 -22.83 1.03
N LEU A 423 5.67 -21.64 0.93
CA LEU A 423 5.29 -20.49 1.74
C LEU A 423 3.99 -19.86 1.25
N PHE A 424 3.00 -19.79 2.13
CA PHE A 424 1.74 -19.10 1.89
C PHE A 424 1.62 -17.85 2.78
N GLY A 425 1.39 -16.70 2.14
CA GLY A 425 1.26 -15.40 2.82
C GLY A 425 2.48 -14.51 2.65
N SER A 426 2.61 -13.48 3.51
CA SER A 426 3.77 -12.59 3.49
C SER A 426 4.95 -13.26 4.18
N GLY A 427 6.00 -13.57 3.42
CA GLY A 427 7.23 -14.13 3.96
C GLY A 427 8.03 -13.16 4.82
N VAL A 428 7.73 -11.87 4.80
CA VAL A 428 8.49 -10.87 5.56
C VAL A 428 7.58 -10.19 6.56
N ARG A 429 8.07 -10.03 7.79
CA ARG A 429 7.44 -9.27 8.86
C ARG A 429 8.41 -8.17 9.33
N LEU A 430 7.89 -6.96 9.53
CA LEU A 430 8.63 -5.80 9.98
C LEU A 430 8.24 -5.46 11.44
N CYS A 431 9.23 -5.27 12.31
CA CYS A 431 8.99 -4.85 13.69
C CYS A 431 8.61 -3.36 13.73
N ARG A 432 7.33 -3.09 14.02
CA ARG A 432 6.75 -1.74 14.12
C ARG A 432 6.57 -1.33 15.57
N GLY A 433 6.08 -0.10 15.80
CA GLY A 433 5.87 0.44 17.15
C GLY A 433 4.82 -0.32 17.97
N ASN A 434 4.00 -1.15 17.33
CA ASN A 434 2.95 -2.00 17.89
C ASN A 434 3.24 -3.52 17.75
N GLY A 435 4.47 -3.92 17.40
CA GLY A 435 4.84 -5.33 17.23
C GLY A 435 5.14 -5.72 15.79
N TRP A 436 5.28 -7.03 15.54
CA TRP A 436 5.54 -7.56 14.21
C TRP A 436 4.35 -7.35 13.26
N SER A 437 4.61 -6.79 12.08
CA SER A 437 3.58 -6.55 11.08
C SER A 437 3.02 -7.84 10.50
N GLY A 438 1.77 -7.78 10.05
CA GLY A 438 1.12 -8.89 9.35
C GLY A 438 0.84 -10.10 10.25
N ARG A 439 0.27 -11.14 9.64
CA ARG A 439 0.05 -12.44 10.29
C ARG A 439 1.25 -13.36 10.05
N THR A 440 1.44 -14.34 10.91
CA THR A 440 2.44 -15.40 10.69
C THR A 440 2.10 -16.14 9.38
N PRO A 441 3.06 -16.34 8.46
CA PRO A 441 2.82 -17.11 7.24
C PRO A 441 2.70 -18.60 7.55
N VAL A 442 2.17 -19.35 6.60
CA VAL A 442 1.94 -20.80 6.72
C VAL A 442 2.82 -21.52 5.71
N CYS A 443 3.52 -22.57 6.14
CA CYS A 443 4.22 -23.47 5.25
C CYS A 443 3.32 -24.69 4.99
N GLU A 444 2.80 -24.79 3.77
CA GLU A 444 1.93 -25.90 3.36
C GLU A 444 2.75 -26.93 2.61
N ILE A 445 2.46 -28.22 2.84
CA ILE A 445 3.18 -29.31 2.18
C ILE A 445 2.91 -29.29 0.67
N VAL A 446 3.93 -29.64 -0.12
CA VAL A 446 3.81 -29.81 -1.56
C VAL A 446 3.03 -31.08 -1.88
N TYR A 447 2.19 -31.00 -2.90
CA TYR A 447 1.42 -32.13 -3.41
C TYR A 447 1.81 -32.46 -4.85
N CYS A 448 1.85 -33.75 -5.16
CA CYS A 448 2.00 -34.25 -6.52
C CYS A 448 0.62 -34.60 -7.13
N PRO A 449 0.51 -34.59 -8.47
CA PRO A 449 -0.65 -35.20 -9.12
C PRO A 449 -0.72 -36.68 -8.77
N MET A 450 -1.93 -37.24 -8.86
CA MET A 450 -2.15 -38.69 -8.70
C MET A 450 -1.15 -39.45 -9.61
N PRO A 451 -0.49 -40.51 -9.10
CA PRO A 451 0.43 -41.31 -9.90
C PRO A 451 -0.29 -41.86 -11.14
N PRO A 452 0.35 -41.81 -12.32
CA PRO A 452 -0.27 -42.27 -13.56
C PRO A 452 -0.57 -43.78 -13.53
N GLU A 453 -1.71 -44.18 -14.07
CA GLU A 453 -2.02 -45.59 -14.28
C GLU A 453 -1.13 -46.19 -15.38
N VAL A 454 -0.65 -47.43 -15.16
CA VAL A 454 0.19 -48.15 -16.12
C VAL A 454 -0.55 -49.41 -16.57
N PRO A 455 -0.88 -49.54 -17.88
CA PRO A 455 -1.58 -50.72 -18.38
C PRO A 455 -0.83 -52.03 -18.06
N GLY A 456 -1.54 -52.99 -17.47
CA GLY A 456 -0.97 -54.27 -17.08
C GLY A 456 -0.09 -54.23 -15.82
N ALA A 457 -0.08 -53.11 -15.08
CA ALA A 457 0.55 -53.01 -13.77
C ALA A 457 -0.47 -52.86 -12.64
N GLU A 458 -0.18 -53.49 -11.50
CA GLU A 458 -0.76 -53.15 -10.21
C GLU A 458 0.07 -52.04 -9.55
N MET A 459 -0.61 -51.11 -8.89
CA MET A 459 -0.03 -50.03 -8.11
C MET A 459 -0.19 -50.37 -6.62
N SER A 460 0.74 -49.94 -5.77
CA SER A 460 0.64 -50.12 -4.31
C SER A 460 -0.72 -49.64 -3.76
N GLU A 461 -1.36 -50.48 -2.96
CA GLU A 461 -2.65 -50.17 -2.33
C GLU A 461 -2.53 -48.98 -1.36
N HIS A 462 -3.59 -48.16 -1.26
CA HIS A 462 -3.73 -46.99 -0.36
C HIS A 462 -2.94 -45.74 -0.76
N ILE A 463 -3.34 -45.11 -1.87
CA ILE A 463 -2.87 -43.76 -2.22
C ILE A 463 -3.93 -42.77 -1.75
N GLU A 464 -3.64 -42.06 -0.66
CA GLU A 464 -4.50 -40.98 -0.18
C GLU A 464 -4.34 -39.75 -1.08
N GLU A 465 -5.47 -39.26 -1.62
CA GLU A 465 -5.51 -37.98 -2.33
C GLU A 465 -5.75 -36.82 -1.35
N PRO A 466 -5.03 -35.69 -1.49
CA PRO A 466 -3.94 -35.43 -2.43
C PRO A 466 -2.58 -36.01 -1.98
N VAL A 467 -1.76 -36.43 -2.95
CA VAL A 467 -0.48 -37.12 -2.69
C VAL A 467 0.58 -36.16 -2.18
N ARG A 468 1.03 -36.37 -0.94
CA ARG A 468 1.99 -35.50 -0.23
C ARG A 468 3.44 -35.72 -0.69
N PHE A 469 4.27 -34.69 -0.50
CA PHE A 469 5.73 -34.75 -0.62
C PHE A 469 6.32 -35.98 0.12
N ARG A 470 7.33 -36.61 -0.49
CA ARG A 470 7.99 -37.86 -0.05
C ARG A 470 7.11 -39.11 -0.03
N HIS A 471 5.83 -39.02 -0.36
CA HIS A 471 5.02 -40.22 -0.56
C HIS A 471 5.54 -41.01 -1.76
N SER A 472 5.65 -42.33 -1.61
CA SER A 472 6.21 -43.24 -2.60
C SER A 472 5.16 -44.22 -3.10
N VAL A 473 5.17 -44.48 -4.40
CA VAL A 473 4.27 -45.39 -5.10
C VAL A 473 5.10 -46.45 -5.80
N SER A 474 4.70 -47.71 -5.66
CA SER A 474 5.37 -48.84 -6.29
C SER A 474 4.49 -49.47 -7.36
N TYR A 475 5.09 -49.79 -8.52
CA TYR A 475 4.42 -50.48 -9.62
C TYR A 475 4.93 -51.91 -9.77
N ARG A 476 4.02 -52.82 -10.07
CA ARG A 476 4.35 -54.21 -10.39
C ARG A 476 3.56 -54.67 -11.60
N CYS A 477 4.22 -55.27 -12.58
CA CYS A 477 3.52 -55.82 -13.74
C CYS A 477 2.78 -57.10 -13.36
N LEU A 478 1.51 -57.19 -13.73
CA LEU A 478 0.67 -58.40 -13.58
C LEU A 478 1.24 -59.56 -14.42
N SER A 479 1.81 -59.25 -15.59
CA SER A 479 2.51 -60.20 -16.45
C SER A 479 3.72 -59.53 -17.14
N GLY A 480 4.71 -60.34 -17.51
CA GLY A 480 5.91 -59.84 -18.20
C GLY A 480 6.95 -59.19 -17.29
N PHE A 481 7.67 -58.19 -17.81
CA PHE A 481 8.71 -57.46 -17.07
C PHE A 481 8.49 -55.95 -17.11
N LEU A 482 8.90 -55.28 -16.02
CA LEU A 482 8.77 -53.84 -15.83
C LEU A 482 9.97 -53.11 -16.43
N ILE A 483 9.72 -52.15 -17.31
CA ILE A 483 10.71 -51.27 -17.92
C ILE A 483 10.57 -49.87 -17.32
N GLY A 484 11.59 -49.40 -16.62
CA GLY A 484 11.58 -48.09 -15.95
C GLY A 484 11.73 -48.21 -14.43
N ALA A 485 11.40 -47.14 -13.72
CA ALA A 485 11.48 -47.10 -12.26
C ALA A 485 10.30 -47.88 -11.65
N ARG A 486 10.61 -48.83 -10.75
CA ARG A 486 9.60 -49.54 -9.96
C ARG A 486 8.93 -48.62 -8.96
N ASP A 487 9.75 -47.89 -8.21
CA ASP A 487 9.32 -46.99 -7.15
C ASP A 487 9.52 -45.55 -7.59
N ILE A 488 8.47 -44.74 -7.48
CA ILE A 488 8.51 -43.30 -7.72
C ILE A 488 8.04 -42.57 -6.47
N TYR A 489 8.57 -41.37 -6.21
CA TYR A 489 8.20 -40.56 -5.05
C TYR A 489 7.92 -39.12 -5.42
N CYS A 490 7.06 -38.47 -4.64
CA CYS A 490 6.72 -37.07 -4.82
C CYS A 490 7.88 -36.16 -4.40
N ARG A 491 8.41 -35.35 -5.33
CA ARG A 491 9.51 -34.40 -5.09
C ARG A 491 9.00 -33.06 -4.56
N GLU A 492 9.93 -32.27 -4.04
CA GLU A 492 9.68 -30.92 -3.50
C GLU A 492 9.08 -29.94 -4.53
N ASN A 493 9.25 -30.21 -5.82
CA ASN A 493 8.70 -29.38 -6.90
C ASN A 493 7.30 -29.83 -7.36
N GLY A 494 6.67 -30.78 -6.66
CA GLY A 494 5.34 -31.29 -7.00
C GLY A 494 5.34 -32.24 -8.20
N THR A 495 6.49 -32.82 -8.56
CA THR A 495 6.61 -33.79 -9.65
C THR A 495 7.12 -35.14 -9.17
N TRP A 496 6.77 -36.21 -9.89
CA TRP A 496 7.26 -37.56 -9.62
C TRP A 496 8.75 -37.69 -9.94
N SER A 497 9.47 -38.45 -9.11
CA SER A 497 10.93 -38.65 -9.24
C SER A 497 11.36 -39.26 -10.58
N ALA A 498 10.50 -40.04 -11.23
CA ALA A 498 10.71 -40.65 -12.54
C ALA A 498 9.37 -40.71 -13.33
N PRO A 499 9.42 -40.87 -14.67
CA PRO A 499 8.22 -41.13 -15.47
C PRO A 499 7.61 -42.51 -15.15
N PRO A 500 6.32 -42.74 -15.48
CA PRO A 500 5.68 -44.03 -15.27
C PRO A 500 6.41 -45.16 -16.00
N PRO A 501 6.55 -46.34 -15.38
CA PRO A 501 7.14 -47.51 -16.03
C PRO A 501 6.20 -48.10 -17.09
N GLN A 502 6.71 -49.04 -17.88
CA GLN A 502 5.95 -49.79 -18.88
C GLN A 502 6.03 -51.29 -18.60
N CYS A 503 4.90 -51.99 -18.73
CA CYS A 503 4.87 -53.44 -18.68
C CYS A 503 5.00 -54.02 -20.08
N ARG A 504 6.00 -54.90 -20.26
CA ARG A 504 6.20 -55.61 -21.52
C ARG A 504 6.04 -57.10 -21.33
N GLU A 505 5.11 -57.66 -22.09
CA GLU A 505 4.92 -59.11 -22.13
C GLU A 505 6.16 -59.82 -22.67
N ILE A 506 6.42 -60.99 -22.09
CA ILE A 506 7.45 -61.89 -22.58
C ILE A 506 6.86 -62.63 -23.78
N SER A 507 7.41 -62.38 -24.98
CA SER A 507 7.06 -63.15 -26.16
C SER A 507 8.29 -63.52 -26.98
N CYS A 508 8.34 -64.75 -27.46
CA CYS A 508 9.39 -65.20 -28.36
C CYS A 508 9.11 -64.76 -29.81
N PRO A 509 10.16 -64.44 -30.59
CA PRO A 509 10.00 -64.11 -32.00
C PRO A 509 9.42 -65.32 -32.75
N ILE A 510 8.74 -65.07 -33.86
CA ILE A 510 8.25 -66.14 -34.74
C ILE A 510 9.47 -66.98 -35.18
N PRO A 511 9.50 -68.30 -34.94
CA PRO A 511 10.63 -69.15 -35.30
C PRO A 511 10.94 -69.08 -36.79
N SER A 512 12.16 -68.67 -37.11
CA SER A 512 12.67 -68.61 -38.48
C SER A 512 13.87 -69.54 -38.61
N VAL A 513 13.72 -70.62 -39.37
CA VAL A 513 14.77 -71.62 -39.61
C VAL A 513 14.99 -71.73 -41.12
N PRO A 514 16.15 -71.33 -41.65
CA PRO A 514 16.45 -71.46 -43.08
C PRO A 514 16.31 -72.89 -43.57
N PHE A 515 15.65 -73.08 -44.71
CA PHE A 515 15.32 -74.40 -45.28
C PHE A 515 14.49 -75.30 -44.35
N GLY A 516 13.80 -74.71 -43.39
CA GLY A 516 12.83 -75.38 -42.54
C GLY A 516 11.53 -74.59 -42.44
N SER A 517 10.50 -75.25 -41.94
CA SER A 517 9.18 -74.68 -41.70
C SER A 517 8.63 -75.16 -40.38
N ARG A 518 7.66 -74.43 -39.84
CA ARG A 518 6.91 -74.86 -38.66
C ARG A 518 6.01 -76.01 -39.10
N ALA A 519 6.09 -77.15 -38.44
CA ALA A 519 5.24 -78.31 -38.70
C ALA A 519 3.95 -78.27 -37.87
N SER A 520 4.00 -77.70 -36.66
CA SER A 520 2.85 -77.55 -35.77
C SER A 520 3.07 -76.43 -34.75
N GLY A 521 2.01 -76.07 -34.03
CA GLY A 521 2.07 -75.02 -32.99
C GLY A 521 2.02 -73.60 -33.55
N PHE A 522 1.43 -73.38 -34.72
CA PHE A 522 1.31 -72.05 -35.33
C PHE A 522 0.48 -71.12 -34.45
N ARG A 523 1.12 -70.03 -33.98
CA ARG A 523 0.46 -68.96 -33.24
C ARG A 523 0.89 -67.59 -33.79
N PRO A 524 0.02 -66.58 -33.70
CA PRO A 524 0.36 -65.21 -34.06
C PRO A 524 1.41 -64.60 -33.09
N ARG A 525 1.43 -65.06 -31.83
CA ARG A 525 2.43 -64.70 -30.81
C ARG A 525 2.75 -65.92 -29.92
N TYR A 526 4.00 -66.03 -29.49
CA TYR A 526 4.49 -67.12 -28.64
C TYR A 526 4.81 -66.62 -27.24
N TYR A 527 4.03 -67.04 -26.25
CA TYR A 527 4.25 -66.76 -24.83
C TYR A 527 5.04 -67.90 -24.19
N PRO A 528 5.59 -67.71 -22.97
CA PRO A 528 6.31 -68.77 -22.26
C PRO A 528 5.50 -70.07 -22.20
N GLN A 529 6.19 -71.22 -22.28
CA GLN A 529 5.62 -72.57 -22.38
C GLN A 529 4.96 -72.93 -23.73
N HIS A 530 4.81 -71.99 -24.66
CA HIS A 530 4.34 -72.35 -26.01
C HIS A 530 5.41 -73.14 -26.76
N THR A 531 5.03 -74.31 -27.28
CA THR A 531 5.90 -75.20 -28.05
C THR A 531 5.60 -75.15 -29.54
N VAL A 532 6.66 -75.18 -30.35
CA VAL A 532 6.59 -75.25 -31.82
C VAL A 532 7.43 -76.43 -32.29
N ARG A 533 6.91 -77.18 -33.28
CA ARG A 533 7.68 -78.22 -33.96
C ARG A 533 8.23 -77.68 -35.27
N ILE A 534 9.52 -77.87 -35.52
CA ILE A 534 10.21 -77.48 -36.76
C ILE A 534 10.48 -78.71 -37.60
N THR A 535 10.20 -78.62 -38.89
CA THR A 535 10.58 -79.62 -39.90
C THR A 535 11.48 -78.99 -40.95
N CYS A 536 12.31 -79.81 -41.61
CA CYS A 536 13.17 -79.35 -42.70
C CYS A 536 12.53 -79.63 -44.06
N ASN A 537 12.78 -78.73 -45.01
CA ASN A 537 12.34 -78.88 -46.39
C ASN A 537 12.97 -80.12 -47.04
N PRO A 538 12.35 -80.68 -48.10
CA PRO A 538 12.90 -81.83 -48.83
C PRO A 538 14.38 -81.64 -49.22
N GLY A 539 15.19 -82.67 -49.01
CA GLY A 539 16.65 -82.63 -49.26
C GLY A 539 17.50 -82.18 -48.07
N TYR A 540 16.90 -81.71 -46.98
CA TYR A 540 17.57 -81.34 -45.74
C TYR A 540 17.21 -82.29 -44.59
N LYS A 541 18.11 -82.46 -43.62
CA LYS A 541 17.88 -83.15 -42.34
C LYS A 541 18.02 -82.15 -41.19
N ILE A 542 17.25 -82.36 -40.13
CA ILE A 542 17.30 -81.50 -38.95
C ILE A 542 18.54 -81.81 -38.11
N GLN A 543 19.19 -80.77 -37.60
CA GLN A 543 20.31 -80.84 -36.67
C GLN A 543 19.95 -79.99 -35.44
N GLY A 544 19.79 -80.65 -34.30
CA GLY A 544 19.23 -80.07 -33.07
C GLY A 544 17.87 -80.68 -32.74
N SER A 545 17.16 -80.05 -31.78
CA SER A 545 15.82 -80.49 -31.39
C SER A 545 14.78 -80.08 -32.43
N GLU A 546 13.87 -80.99 -32.79
CA GLU A 546 12.70 -80.64 -33.61
C GLU A 546 11.64 -79.85 -32.83
N TRP A 547 11.66 -79.92 -31.50
CA TRP A 547 10.74 -79.20 -30.62
C TRP A 547 11.48 -78.04 -29.93
N ILE A 548 10.87 -76.86 -29.98
CA ILE A 548 11.34 -75.65 -29.29
C ILE A 548 10.22 -75.10 -28.42
N THR A 549 10.56 -74.63 -27.22
CA THR A 549 9.63 -74.05 -26.26
C THR A 549 10.02 -72.61 -25.99
N CYS A 550 9.06 -71.69 -25.98
CA CYS A 550 9.34 -70.31 -25.61
C CYS A 550 9.65 -70.24 -24.11
N GLY A 551 10.85 -69.76 -23.76
CA GLY A 551 11.29 -69.59 -22.38
C GLY A 551 10.72 -68.34 -21.71
N THR A 552 10.82 -68.27 -20.39
CA THR A 552 10.41 -67.10 -19.57
C THR A 552 11.31 -65.88 -19.76
N ASN A 553 12.43 -66.03 -20.45
CA ASN A 553 13.31 -64.93 -20.87
C ASN A 553 13.00 -64.43 -22.29
N GLY A 554 11.95 -64.95 -22.95
CA GLY A 554 11.57 -64.56 -24.31
C GLY A 554 12.45 -65.17 -25.41
N ASN A 555 13.26 -66.18 -25.10
CA ASN A 555 14.07 -66.90 -26.07
C ASN A 555 13.61 -68.34 -26.27
N TRP A 556 13.87 -68.92 -27.43
CA TRP A 556 13.55 -70.31 -27.72
C TRP A 556 14.53 -71.26 -27.01
N THR A 557 13.98 -72.23 -26.29
CA THR A 557 14.73 -73.26 -25.56
C THR A 557 14.20 -74.65 -25.91
N PRO A 558 15.04 -75.58 -26.41
CA PRO A 558 16.42 -75.34 -26.87
C PRO A 558 16.47 -74.34 -28.04
N GLN A 559 17.68 -73.84 -28.35
CA GLN A 559 17.90 -72.91 -29.46
C GLN A 559 17.37 -73.46 -30.79
N LEU A 560 17.02 -72.57 -31.73
CA LEU A 560 16.46 -72.95 -33.02
C LEU A 560 17.34 -73.99 -33.75
N PRO A 561 16.75 -75.09 -34.27
CA PRO A 561 17.50 -76.12 -34.99
C PRO A 561 18.01 -75.62 -36.34
N LYS A 562 18.99 -76.33 -36.92
CA LYS A 562 19.52 -76.05 -38.26
C LYS A 562 19.10 -77.15 -39.24
N CYS A 563 18.67 -76.76 -40.43
CA CYS A 563 18.41 -77.70 -41.52
C CYS A 563 19.66 -77.81 -42.40
N VAL A 564 20.27 -78.99 -42.46
CA VAL A 564 21.51 -79.25 -43.22
C VAL A 564 21.25 -80.25 -44.36
N ARG A 565 21.89 -80.09 -45.52
CA ARG A 565 21.65 -80.96 -46.68
C ARG A 565 21.96 -82.43 -46.34
N LYS A 566 21.09 -83.35 -46.78
CA LYS A 566 21.35 -84.79 -46.69
C LYS A 566 22.55 -85.13 -47.59
N LYS A 567 23.60 -85.78 -47.05
CA LYS A 567 24.71 -86.28 -47.87
C LYS A 567 24.16 -87.35 -48.82
N ARG A 568 24.33 -87.17 -50.13
CA ARG A 568 23.95 -88.15 -51.15
C ARG A 568 25.01 -89.26 -51.08
N PHE A 569 24.67 -90.42 -50.53
CA PHE A 569 25.51 -91.60 -50.69
C PHE A 569 25.34 -92.07 -52.14
N MET A 570 26.34 -91.78 -52.99
CA MET A 570 26.54 -92.58 -54.20
C MET A 570 26.94 -93.97 -53.72
N LYS A 571 26.05 -94.94 -53.91
CA LYS A 571 26.35 -96.34 -53.71
C LYS A 571 27.06 -96.77 -54.99
N ASP A 572 28.38 -96.95 -54.93
CA ASP A 572 29.14 -97.50 -56.05
C ASP A 572 28.58 -98.87 -56.39
N SER A 573 28.14 -99.03 -57.63
CA SER A 573 27.74 -100.30 -58.21
C SER A 573 28.98 -101.18 -58.36
N ALA A 574 29.03 -102.26 -57.58
CA ALA A 574 29.88 -103.42 -57.86
C ALA A 574 28.97 -104.65 -57.95
N LYS A 575 28.45 -104.94 -59.15
CA LYS A 575 28.90 -106.03 -60.02
C LYS A 575 28.02 -106.11 -61.25
#